data_AF-A0A1W9R7M2-F1
#
_entry.id   AF-A0A1W9R7M2-F1
#
_cell.length_a   1.000
_cell.length_b   1.000
_cell.length_c   1.000
_cell.angle_alpha   90.00
_cell.angle_beta   90.00
_cell.angle_gamma   90.00
#
_symmetry.space_group_name_H-M   'P 1'
#
loop_
_entity.id
_entity.type
_entity.pdbx_description
1 polymer ?
#
loop_
_entity_poly.entity_id
_entity_poly.type
_entity_poly.pdbx_seq_one_letter_code
_entity_poly.pdbx_strand_id
1 'polypeptide(L)' 'MKVLLDANIVLDYILKRSPFFEYSKTIFEWAFEQKIIAYISGSSVTDIYYLVQRAKDKNTALGYRYPSQFIIPTVHHSL' A
#
# COMPACT_ATOMS: atom_id res chain seq x y z
N MET A 1 -8.71 -11.31 -10.42
CA MET A 1 -9.56 -10.11 -10.43
C MET A 1 -8.70 -8.87 -10.24
N LYS A 2 -9.01 -7.73 -10.89
CA LYS A 2 -8.28 -6.47 -10.70
C LYS A 2 -9.05 -5.56 -9.75
N VAL A 3 -8.38 -4.98 -8.76
CA VAL A 3 -9.00 -4.08 -7.78
C VAL A 3 -8.20 -2.79 -7.66
N LEU A 4 -8.90 -1.66 -7.53
CA LEU A 4 -8.31 -0.38 -7.18
C LEU A 4 -8.50 -0.16 -5.69
N LEU A 5 -7.41 0.00 -4.95
CA LEU A 5 -7.43 0.29 -3.53
C LEU A 5 -7.54 1.79 -3.29
N ASP A 6 -8.46 2.19 -2.43
CA ASP A 6 -8.50 3.54 -1.87
C ASP A 6 -7.28 3.77 -0.96
N ALA A 7 -6.84 5.03 -0.83
CA ALA A 7 -5.75 5.42 0.05
C ALA A 7 -5.96 4.94 1.49
N ASN A 8 -7.20 4.94 1.99
CA ASN A 8 -7.51 4.53 3.36
C ASN A 8 -7.19 3.06 3.61
N ILE A 9 -7.46 2.15 2.67
CA ILE A 9 -7.14 0.73 2.82
C ILE A 9 -5.63 0.53 2.95
N VAL A 10 -4.85 1.27 2.14
CA VAL A 10 -3.39 1.24 2.20
C VAL A 10 -2.89 1.81 3.54
N LEU A 11 -3.47 2.91 4.00
CA LEU A 11 -3.12 3.54 5.28
C LEU A 11 -3.47 2.65 6.47
N ASP A 12 -4.62 1.99 6.46
CA ASP A 12 -5.06 1.11 7.53
C ASP A 12 -4.09 -0.06 7.70
N TYR A 13 -3.57 -0.60 6.60
CA TYR A 13 -2.54 -1.63 6.62
C TYR A 13 -1.19 -1.10 7.11
N ILE A 14 -0.67 -0.01 6.52
CA ILE A 14 0.67 0.53 6.81
C ILE A 14 0.78 1.07 8.25
N LEU A 15 -0.29 1.70 8.74
CA LEU A 15 -0.35 2.36 10.04
C LEU A 15 -1.03 1.51 11.12
N LYS A 16 -1.48 0.30 10.76
CA LYS A 16 -2.20 -0.62 11.66
C LYS A 16 -3.39 0.05 12.35
N ARG A 17 -4.21 0.78 11.59
CA ARG A 17 -5.34 1.56 12.15
C ARG A 17 -6.47 0.62 12.56
N SER A 18 -6.85 0.69 13.83
CA SER A 18 -8.08 0.07 14.32
C SER A 18 -9.31 0.89 13.88
N PRO A 19 -10.44 0.26 13.52
CA PRO A 19 -10.73 -1.18 13.56
C PRO A 19 -10.44 -1.92 12.23
N PHE A 20 -9.96 -1.24 11.20
CA PHE A 20 -9.93 -1.76 9.84
C PHE A 20 -8.66 -2.53 9.46
N PHE A 21 -7.67 -2.58 10.35
CA PHE A 21 -6.39 -3.25 10.09
C PHE A 21 -6.57 -4.69 9.59
N GLU A 22 -7.36 -5.52 10.27
CA GLU A 22 -7.53 -6.93 9.88
C GLU A 22 -8.14 -7.07 8.47
N TYR A 23 -9.15 -6.25 8.14
CA TYR A 23 -9.74 -6.24 6.81
C TYR A 23 -8.73 -5.83 5.73
N SER A 24 -7.97 -4.76 5.99
CA SER A 24 -6.92 -4.32 5.07
C SER A 24 -5.84 -5.40 4.90
N LYS A 25 -5.42 -6.06 5.98
CA LYS A 25 -4.44 -7.15 5.96
C LYS A 25 -4.89 -8.30 5.07
N THR A 26 -6.14 -8.72 5.17
CA THR A 26 -6.70 -9.77 4.29
C THR A 26 -6.64 -9.39 2.81
N ILE A 27 -6.90 -8.13 2.46
CA ILE A 27 -6.79 -7.66 1.07
C ILE A 27 -5.33 -7.78 0.58
N PHE A 28 -4.36 -7.36 1.40
CA PHE A 28 -2.95 -7.48 1.06
C PHE A 28 -2.50 -8.96 0.98
N GLU A 29 -2.98 -9.83 1.87
CA GLU A 29 -2.73 -11.28 1.80
C GLU A 29 -3.24 -11.88 0.48
N TRP A 30 -4.44 -11.51 0.04
CA TRP A 30 -4.95 -11.94 -1.27
C TRP A 30 -4.11 -11.42 -2.44
N ALA A 31 -3.54 -10.22 -2.33
CA ALA A 31 -2.63 -9.70 -3.34
C ALA A 31 -1.30 -10.48 -3.34
N PHE A 32 -0.73 -10.79 -2.17
CA PHE A 32 0.49 -11.61 -2.04
C PHE A 32 0.29 -13.04 -2.54
N GLU A 33 -0.88 -13.63 -2.28
CA GLU A 33 -1.28 -14.96 -2.79
C GLU A 33 -1.72 -14.93 -4.26
N GLN A 34 -1.60 -13.79 -4.95
CA GLN A 34 -1.97 -13.59 -6.37
C GLN A 34 -3.45 -13.89 -6.68
N LYS A 35 -4.33 -13.88 -5.68
CA LYS A 35 -5.79 -14.01 -5.85
C LYS A 35 -6.39 -12.75 -6.48
N ILE A 36 -5.77 -11.60 -6.23
CA ILE A 36 -6.14 -10.31 -6.82
C ILE A 36 -4.89 -9.58 -7.35
N ILE A 37 -5.10 -8.69 -8.31
CA ILE A 37 -4.11 -7.69 -8.73
C ILE A 37 -4.57 -6.35 -8.17
N ALA A 38 -3.83 -5.80 -7.22
CA ALA A 38 -4.15 -4.54 -6.56
C ALA A 38 -3.44 -3.36 -7.22
N TYR A 39 -4.20 -2.31 -7.50
CA TYR A 39 -3.70 -1.03 -8.01
C TYR A 39 -3.99 0.08 -6.99
N ILE A 40 -3.22 1.16 -7.06
CA ILE A 40 -3.51 2.43 -6.40
C ILE A 40 -3.57 3.54 -7.45
N SER A 41 -4.38 4.56 -7.21
CA SER A 41 -4.40 5.74 -8.09
C SER A 41 -3.11 6.53 -7.93
N GLY A 42 -2.56 7.05 -9.03
CA GLY A 42 -1.39 7.93 -8.99
C GLY A 42 -1.61 9.17 -8.10
N SER A 43 -2.83 9.70 -8.08
CA SER A 43 -3.22 10.81 -7.19
C SER A 43 -3.14 10.45 -5.70
N SER A 44 -3.47 9.21 -5.33
CA SER A 44 -3.45 8.73 -3.95
C SER A 44 -2.04 8.47 -3.41
N VAL A 45 -1.04 8.35 -4.29
CA VAL A 45 0.36 8.11 -3.87
C VAL A 45 0.87 9.23 -2.98
N THR A 46 0.62 10.49 -3.37
CA THR A 46 1.04 11.66 -2.61
C THR A 46 0.33 11.74 -1.27
N ASP A 47 -0.96 11.46 -1.24
CA ASP A 47 -1.75 11.45 0.00
C ASP A 47 -1.25 10.38 0.98
N ILE A 48 -1.01 9.16 0.49
CA ILE A 48 -0.46 8.06 1.30
C ILE A 48 0.90 8.47 1.87
N TYR A 49 1.80 9.04 1.05
CA TYR A 49 3.11 9.50 1.49
C TYR A 49 3.01 10.52 2.64
N TYR A 50 2.24 11.59 2.47
CA TYR A 50 2.12 12.64 3.47
C TYR A 50 1.47 12.16 4.76
N LEU A 51 0.43 11.31 4.66
CA LEU A 51 -0.27 10.78 5.83
C LEU A 51 0.59 9.80 6.62
N VAL A 52 1.34 8.92 5.94
CA VAL A 52 2.30 8.01 6.61
C VAL A 52 3.43 8.81 7.27
N GLN A 53 3.99 9.80 6.56
CA GLN A 53 5.04 10.68 7.09
C GLN A 53 4.56 11.45 8.33
N ARG A 54 3.32 11.91 8.34
CA ARG A 54 2.75 12.63 9.49
C ARG A 54 2.45 11.71 10.67
N ALA A 55 2.03 10.47 10.40
CA ALA A 55 1.69 9.49 11.43
C ALA A 55 2.91 8.86 12.11
N LYS A 56 4.06 8.80 11.43
CA LYS A 56 5.32 8.27 11.98
C LYS A 56 6.31 9.43 12.13
N ASP A 57 6.51 9.92 13.35
CA ASP A 57 7.50 10.96 13.68
C ASP A 57 8.81 10.75 12.91
N LYS A 58 9.10 11.66 11.97
CA LYS A 58 10.27 11.94 11.08
C LYS A 58 11.30 10.84 10.69
N ASN A 59 11.40 9.71 11.38
CA ASN A 59 12.42 8.66 11.20
C ASN A 59 11.97 7.44 10.36
N THR A 60 10.71 7.34 9.90
CA THR A 60 10.24 6.16 9.12
C THR A 60 9.85 6.47 7.67
N ALA A 61 10.05 7.70 7.18
CA ALA A 61 9.48 8.14 5.90
C ALA A 61 10.41 8.06 4.68
N LEU A 62 11.65 7.58 4.86
CA LEU A 62 12.61 7.47 3.76
C LEU A 62 12.27 6.36 2.76
N GLY A 63 11.49 5.34 3.15
CA GLY A 63 11.10 4.23 2.28
C GLY A 63 9.96 4.53 1.29
N TYR A 64 9.26 5.66 1.41
CA TYR A 64 8.07 5.98 0.60
C TYR A 64 8.29 7.11 -0.41
N ARG A 65 9.51 7.67 -0.47
CA ARG A 65 9.84 8.86 -1.26
C ARG A 65 10.02 8.59 -2.77
N TYR A 66 10.06 7.31 -3.20
CA TYR A 66 10.20 6.93 -4.60
C TYR A 66 9.19 5.84 -5.00
N PRO A 67 8.13 6.18 -5.77
CA PRO A 67 7.11 5.23 -6.21
C PRO A 67 7.60 4.22 -7.27
N SER A 68 8.84 4.33 -7.77
CA SER A 68 9.41 3.37 -8.73
C SER A 68 9.87 2.05 -8.10
N GLN A 69 9.82 1.91 -6.76
CA GLN A 69 10.22 0.68 -6.06
C GLN A 69 9.11 0.05 -5.20
N PHE A 70 7.89 0.62 -5.16
CA PHE A 70 6.75 -0.09 -4.59
C PHE A 70 6.16 -1.04 -5.64
N ILE A 71 7.01 -1.96 -6.10
CA ILE A 71 6.57 -3.23 -6.63
C ILE A 71 6.06 -3.98 -5.39
N ILE A 72 4.75 -3.89 -5.13
CA ILE A 72 4.04 -5.05 -4.56
C ILE A 72 4.58 -6.23 -5.36
N PRO A 73 5.17 -7.28 -4.77
CA PRO A 73 5.92 -8.30 -5.51
C PRO A 73 5.04 -8.93 -6.59
N THR A 74 5.07 -8.33 -7.77
CA THR A 74 4.26 -8.64 -8.94
C THR A 74 4.91 -7.95 -10.13
N VAL A 75 6.19 -8.24 -10.35
CA VAL A 75 6.81 -8.27 -11.67
C VAL A 75 8.14 -9.01 -11.53
N HIS A 76 8.09 -10.34 -11.58
CA HIS A 76 9.14 -11.08 -12.27
C HIS A 76 8.58 -11.34 -13.67
N HIS A 77 8.70 -10.35 -14.56
CA HIS A 77 8.70 -10.66 -15.99
C HIS A 77 10.04 -11.33 -16.25
N SER A 78 10.00 -12.65 -16.45
CA SER A 78 11.06 -13.37 -17.13
C SER A 78 11.24 -12.76 -18.52
N LEU A 79 12.39 -12.15 -18.76
CA LEU A 79 13.00 -12.09 -20.09
C LEU A 79 13.69 -13.43 -20.35
#